data_AF-A0A0C2F164-F1
#
_entry.id   AF-A0A0C2F164-F1
#
_cell.length_a   1.000
_cell.length_b   1.000
_cell.length_c   1.000
_cell.angle_alpha   90.00
_cell.angle_beta   90.00
_cell.angle_gamma   90.00
#
_symmetry.space_group_name_H-M   'P 1'
#
loop_
_entity.id
_entity.type
_entity.pdbx_description
1 polymer ?
#
loop_
_entity_poly.entity_id
_entity_poly.type
_entity_poly.pdbx_seq_one_letter_code
_entity_poly.pdbx_strand_id
1 'polypeptide(L)'
;DSCAEFRDYLSNRNVDLGIDFNMLILSSGSWPALPTLKMHLPQKLNLAIEHFTSFYNSKHSGRKLTWVLSQSRGEMYAYGFGKKYVFTTTTAQMAVLLLFNDSVEYTVASLVTSLGMDKKTLSQVLASLVKNDVLKSSEGLDISSEAKDDVVLTLNHGYFNKKVKVDLSKMVLRSDPKQETEHVQKNVDEDRKSVINACIVRIMKTRKRISHSQLMTE
;
A
#
# COMPACT_ATOMS: atom_id res chain seq x y z
N ASP A 1 -12.94 3.62 -19.90
CA ASP A 1 -12.16 2.98 -18.82
C ASP A 1 -10.69 3.24 -19.00
N SER A 2 -10.04 3.93 -18.06
CA SER A 2 -8.62 4.27 -18.15
C SER A 2 -7.71 3.04 -18.30
N CYS A 3 -8.12 1.89 -17.74
CA CYS A 3 -7.39 0.62 -17.88
C CYS A 3 -7.53 -0.01 -19.28
N ALA A 4 -8.64 0.20 -19.98
CA ALA A 4 -8.79 -0.26 -21.35
C ALA A 4 -7.92 0.58 -22.30
N GLU A 5 -7.98 1.90 -22.15
CA GLU A 5 -7.14 2.82 -22.93
C GLU A 5 -5.65 2.60 -22.67
N PHE A 6 -5.26 2.27 -21.44
CA PHE A 6 -3.87 1.93 -21.13
C PHE A 6 -3.44 0.61 -21.81
N ARG A 7 -4.30 -0.41 -21.85
CA ARG A 7 -4.01 -1.65 -22.58
C ARG A 7 -3.84 -1.40 -24.08
N ASP A 8 -4.66 -0.53 -24.67
CA ASP A 8 -4.53 -0.12 -26.07
C ASP A 8 -3.25 0.69 -26.31
N TYR A 9 -2.86 1.54 -25.35
CA TYR A 9 -1.59 2.27 -25.42
C TYR A 9 -0.37 1.33 -25.40
N LEU A 10 -0.43 0.26 -24.60
CA LEU A 10 0.62 -0.75 -24.54
C LEU A 10 0.71 -1.59 -25.82
N SER A 11 -0.44 -2.02 -26.36
CA SER A 11 -0.48 -2.78 -27.62
C SER A 11 0.02 -1.95 -28.80
N ASN A 12 -0.34 -0.67 -28.88
CA ASN A 12 0.15 0.24 -29.91
C ASN A 12 1.66 0.47 -29.88
N ARG A 13 2.27 0.40 -28.68
CA ARG A 13 3.73 0.51 -28.50
C ARG A 13 4.46 -0.83 -28.54
N ASN A 14 3.73 -1.93 -28.70
CA ASN A 14 4.24 -3.30 -28.68
C ASN A 14 5.05 -3.61 -27.40
N VAL A 15 4.63 -3.04 -26.27
CA VAL A 15 5.28 -3.23 -24.97
C VAL A 15 4.55 -4.32 -24.21
N ASP A 16 5.19 -5.47 -24.06
CA ASP A 16 4.71 -6.53 -23.16
C ASP A 16 5.32 -6.36 -21.77
N LEU A 17 4.46 -6.12 -20.78
CA LEU A 17 4.86 -6.01 -19.37
C LEU A 17 5.00 -7.38 -18.70
N GLY A 18 4.47 -8.44 -19.30
CA GLY A 18 4.46 -9.79 -18.72
C GLY A 18 3.68 -9.90 -17.41
N ILE A 19 2.88 -8.90 -17.06
CA ILE A 19 2.02 -8.85 -15.87
C ILE A 19 0.66 -8.25 -16.24
N ASP A 20 -0.40 -8.76 -15.62
CA ASP A 20 -1.72 -8.11 -15.68
C ASP A 20 -1.72 -6.94 -14.70
N PHE A 21 -1.96 -5.73 -15.22
CA PHE A 21 -1.86 -4.49 -14.47
C PHE A 21 -3.18 -3.73 -14.53
N ASN A 22 -3.84 -3.60 -13.38
CA ASN A 22 -5.06 -2.85 -13.22
C ASN A 22 -4.81 -1.65 -12.30
N MET A 23 -5.37 -0.48 -12.63
CA MET A 23 -5.21 0.72 -11.82
C MET A 23 -6.53 1.40 -11.46
N LEU A 24 -6.51 2.07 -10.31
CA LEU A 24 -7.58 2.93 -9.86
C LEU A 24 -7.01 4.34 -9.64
N ILE A 25 -7.64 5.33 -10.27
CA ILE A 25 -7.23 6.73 -10.15
C ILE A 25 -8.13 7.39 -9.11
N LEU A 26 -7.52 7.89 -8.03
CA LEU A 26 -8.23 8.51 -6.91
C LEU A 26 -7.98 10.02 -6.92
N SER A 27 -9.03 10.82 -6.78
CA SER A 27 -8.92 12.27 -6.61
C SER A 27 -8.54 12.61 -5.17
N SER A 28 -7.42 13.32 -4.98
CA SER A 28 -6.94 13.71 -3.63
C SER A 28 -7.95 14.52 -2.82
N GLY A 29 -8.91 15.20 -3.47
CA GLY A 29 -9.93 15.99 -2.78
C GLY A 29 -11.19 15.20 -2.40
N SER A 30 -11.33 13.95 -2.84
CA SER A 30 -12.52 13.12 -2.57
C SER A 30 -12.21 11.90 -1.71
N TRP A 31 -10.93 11.59 -1.51
CA TRP A 31 -10.47 10.43 -0.74
C TRP A 31 -9.72 10.90 0.51
N PRO A 32 -9.83 10.18 1.65
CA PRO A 32 -9.03 10.46 2.83
C PRO A 32 -7.53 10.42 2.52
N ALA A 33 -6.73 11.11 3.33
CA ALA A 33 -5.28 11.03 3.24
C ALA A 33 -4.82 9.58 3.52
N LEU A 34 -4.44 8.87 2.46
CA LEU A 34 -3.96 7.49 2.55
C LEU A 34 -2.46 7.48 2.95
N PRO A 35 -2.03 6.55 3.82
CA PRO A 35 -0.65 6.47 4.23
C PRO A 35 0.24 6.09 3.04
N THR A 36 1.29 6.88 2.81
CA THR A 36 2.29 6.59 1.78
C THR A 36 3.29 5.57 2.29
N LEU A 37 3.48 4.48 1.54
CA LEU A 37 4.54 3.51 1.81
C LEU A 37 5.73 3.81 0.89
N LYS A 38 6.89 4.11 1.48
CA LYS A 38 8.16 4.20 0.75
C LYS A 38 8.76 2.81 0.69
N MET A 39 8.98 2.31 -0.52
CA MET A 39 9.63 1.03 -0.76
C MET A 39 10.27 1.00 -2.16
N HIS A 40 11.32 0.21 -2.30
CA HIS A 40 11.88 -0.15 -3.59
C HIS A 40 11.01 -1.24 -4.22
N LEU A 41 10.38 -0.91 -5.34
CA LEU A 41 9.55 -1.84 -6.07
C LEU A 41 10.41 -2.75 -6.95
N PRO A 42 10.03 -4.03 -7.10
CA PRO A 42 10.55 -4.89 -8.15
C PRO A 42 10.57 -4.22 -9.53
N GLN A 43 11.63 -4.48 -10.30
CA GLN A 43 11.84 -3.87 -11.61
C GLN A 43 10.62 -3.99 -12.54
N LYS A 44 9.98 -5.17 -12.59
CA LYS A 44 8.78 -5.40 -13.41
C LYS A 44 7.61 -4.47 -13.04
N LEU A 45 7.40 -4.23 -11.75
CA LEU A 45 6.34 -3.32 -11.28
C LEU A 45 6.71 -1.86 -11.53
N ASN A 46 7.99 -1.51 -11.38
CA ASN A 46 8.45 -0.15 -11.62
C ASN A 46 8.27 0.24 -13.10
N LEU A 47 8.57 -0.66 -14.05
CA LEU A 47 8.30 -0.44 -15.47
C LEU A 47 6.81 -0.17 -15.75
N ALA A 48 5.91 -0.94 -15.13
CA ALA A 48 4.47 -0.73 -15.26
C ALA A 48 4.03 0.66 -14.77
N ILE A 49 4.55 1.06 -13.62
CA ILE A 49 4.30 2.37 -13.02
C ILE A 49 4.83 3.50 -13.91
N GLU A 50 6.03 3.35 -14.47
CA GLU A 50 6.65 4.34 -15.35
C GLU A 50 5.86 4.51 -16.65
N HIS A 51 5.50 3.41 -17.32
CA HIS A 51 4.69 3.43 -18.52
C HIS A 51 3.32 4.07 -18.26
N PHE A 52 2.67 3.73 -17.15
CA PHE A 52 1.40 4.34 -16.79
C PHE A 52 1.54 5.82 -16.46
N THR A 53 2.59 6.22 -15.74
CA THR A 53 2.84 7.62 -15.41
C THR A 53 3.06 8.45 -16.67
N SER A 54 3.81 7.92 -17.64
CA SER A 54 4.02 8.56 -18.95
C SER A 54 2.70 8.69 -19.73
N PHE A 55 1.91 7.62 -19.80
CA PHE A 55 0.59 7.63 -20.42
C PHE A 55 -0.33 8.69 -19.78
N TYR A 56 -0.44 8.70 -18.46
CA TYR A 56 -1.33 9.61 -17.76
C TYR A 56 -0.89 11.07 -17.88
N ASN A 57 0.41 11.35 -17.78
CA ASN A 57 0.95 12.71 -17.95
C ASN A 57 0.75 13.23 -19.38
N SER A 58 0.81 12.34 -20.39
CA SER A 58 0.54 12.73 -21.78
C SER A 58 -0.93 13.16 -22.00
N LYS A 59 -1.87 12.53 -21.28
CA LYS A 59 -3.31 12.81 -21.38
C LYS A 59 -3.75 13.96 -20.47
N HIS A 60 -3.11 14.12 -19.32
CA HIS A 60 -3.48 15.08 -18.29
C HIS A 60 -2.28 15.92 -17.87
N SER A 61 -2.00 16.97 -18.65
CA SER A 61 -0.96 17.94 -18.33
C SER A 61 -1.31 18.73 -17.05
N GLY A 62 -0.29 19.01 -16.23
CA GLY A 62 -0.43 19.77 -14.99
C GLY A 62 -0.95 18.98 -13.77
N ARG A 63 -1.16 17.66 -13.88
CA ARG A 63 -1.49 16.81 -12.71
C ARG A 63 -0.27 16.05 -12.22
N LYS A 64 -0.17 15.85 -10.91
CA LYS A 64 0.86 15.02 -10.28
C LYS A 64 0.22 13.73 -9.76
N LEU A 65 0.77 12.59 -10.17
CA LEU A 65 0.39 11.29 -9.63
C LEU A 65 1.19 10.96 -8.37
N THR A 66 0.51 10.42 -7.37
CA THR A 66 1.10 9.86 -6.15
C THR A 66 0.64 8.42 -6.02
N TRP A 67 1.59 7.49 -5.98
CA TRP A 67 1.30 6.06 -5.87
C TRP A 67 1.10 5.65 -4.41
N VAL A 68 -0.04 5.01 -4.13
CA VAL A 68 -0.40 4.54 -2.79
C VAL A 68 -0.18 3.02 -2.72
N LEU A 69 1.07 2.63 -2.48
CA LEU A 69 1.47 1.22 -2.45
C LEU A 69 0.91 0.45 -1.24
N SER A 70 0.56 1.16 -0.16
CA SER A 70 -0.06 0.57 1.04
C SER A 70 -1.42 -0.07 0.77
N GLN A 71 -2.16 0.44 -0.22
CA GLN A 71 -3.48 -0.07 -0.63
C GLN A 71 -3.41 -0.99 -1.85
N SER A 72 -2.21 -1.21 -2.38
CA SER A 72 -2.00 -2.03 -3.58
C SER A 72 -1.93 -3.52 -3.21
N ARG A 73 -2.57 -4.35 -4.05
CA ARG A 73 -2.61 -5.81 -3.91
C ARG A 73 -2.26 -6.46 -5.24
N GLY A 74 -1.67 -7.65 -5.18
CA GLY A 74 -1.30 -8.44 -6.35
C GLY A 74 -1.58 -9.91 -6.13
N GLU A 75 -1.66 -10.65 -7.25
CA GLU A 75 -1.68 -12.10 -7.24
C GLU A 75 -0.37 -12.60 -7.86
N MET A 76 0.28 -13.56 -7.18
CA MET A 76 1.51 -14.17 -7.65
C MET A 76 1.41 -15.68 -7.68
N TYR A 77 2.02 -16.29 -8.70
CA TYR A 77 2.15 -17.73 -8.80
C TYR A 77 3.43 -18.17 -8.10
N ALA A 78 3.29 -19.02 -7.10
CA ALA A 78 4.41 -19.64 -6.40
C ALA A 78 4.63 -21.06 -6.92
N TYR A 79 5.78 -21.26 -7.56
CA TYR A 79 6.22 -22.56 -8.12
C TYR A 79 7.25 -23.29 -7.23
N GLY A 80 7.79 -22.61 -6.21
CA GLY A 80 8.83 -23.14 -5.33
C GLY A 80 8.34 -24.09 -4.23
N PHE A 81 7.05 -24.34 -4.16
CA PHE A 81 6.44 -25.29 -3.24
C PHE A 81 5.96 -26.51 -4.04
N GLY A 82 5.85 -27.69 -3.42
CA GLY A 82 5.49 -28.93 -4.13
C GLY A 82 4.17 -28.91 -4.92
N LYS A 83 3.38 -27.84 -4.83
CA LYS A 83 2.22 -27.53 -5.68
C LYS A 83 2.27 -26.09 -6.17
N LYS A 84 1.67 -25.83 -7.33
CA LYS A 84 1.44 -24.46 -7.83
C LYS A 84 0.42 -23.78 -6.93
N TYR A 85 0.84 -22.78 -6.15
CA TYR A 85 -0.05 -21.94 -5.35
C TYR A 85 -0.26 -20.58 -6.01
N VAL A 86 -1.39 -19.96 -5.71
CA VAL A 86 -1.70 -18.57 -6.07
C VAL A 86 -1.79 -17.78 -4.76
N PHE A 87 -0.85 -16.87 -4.54
CA PHE A 87 -0.84 -16.02 -3.37
C PHE A 87 -1.41 -14.64 -3.71
N THR A 88 -2.47 -14.25 -3.01
CA THR A 88 -2.92 -12.86 -2.99
C THR A 88 -2.14 -12.13 -1.90
N THR A 89 -1.29 -11.19 -2.30
CA THR A 89 -0.33 -10.51 -1.42
C THR A 89 -0.48 -9.00 -1.53
N THR A 90 -0.07 -8.28 -0.48
CA THR A 90 0.15 -6.84 -0.58
C THR A 90 1.44 -6.56 -1.35
N THR A 91 1.62 -5.36 -1.88
CA THR A 91 2.85 -4.99 -2.60
C THR A 91 4.11 -5.19 -1.77
N ALA A 92 4.06 -4.92 -0.46
CA ALA A 92 5.17 -5.15 0.46
C ALA A 92 5.50 -6.65 0.59
N GLN A 93 4.49 -7.50 0.82
CA GLN A 93 4.67 -8.96 0.87
C GLN A 93 5.22 -9.50 -0.47
N MET A 94 4.73 -8.97 -1.58
CA MET A 94 5.18 -9.36 -2.91
C MET A 94 6.65 -9.03 -3.14
N ALA A 95 7.09 -7.83 -2.75
CA ALA A 95 8.48 -7.43 -2.88
C ALA A 95 9.40 -8.31 -2.03
N VAL A 96 9.01 -8.64 -0.78
CA VAL A 96 9.75 -9.58 0.07
C VAL A 96 9.86 -10.95 -0.60
N LEU A 97 8.75 -11.53 -1.04
CA LEU A 97 8.74 -12.87 -1.64
C LEU A 97 9.54 -12.94 -2.94
N LEU A 98 9.61 -11.85 -3.71
CA LEU A 98 10.39 -11.83 -4.94
C LEU A 98 11.90 -11.86 -4.67
N LEU A 99 12.37 -11.24 -3.59
CA LEU A 99 13.78 -11.30 -3.20
C LEU A 99 14.23 -12.74 -2.94
N PHE A 100 13.37 -13.56 -2.32
CA PHE A 100 13.64 -14.98 -2.07
C PHE A 100 13.84 -15.84 -3.33
N ASN A 101 13.63 -15.30 -4.53
CA ASN A 101 14.00 -15.99 -5.77
C ASN A 101 15.51 -15.92 -6.05
N ASP A 102 16.22 -14.90 -5.55
CA ASP A 102 17.65 -14.71 -5.77
C ASP A 102 18.48 -15.42 -4.70
N SER A 103 18.06 -15.36 -3.42
CA SER A 103 18.65 -16.16 -2.36
C SER A 103 17.61 -16.76 -1.41
N VAL A 104 17.90 -17.96 -0.90
CA VAL A 104 16.98 -18.74 -0.06
C VAL A 104 16.96 -18.25 1.40
N GLU A 105 17.99 -17.52 1.81
CA GLU A 105 18.18 -17.01 3.16
C GLU A 105 18.44 -15.50 3.11
N TYR A 106 17.76 -14.76 3.99
CA TYR A 106 17.96 -13.33 4.16
C TYR A 106 17.92 -12.94 5.63
N THR A 107 18.77 -11.98 6.02
CA THR A 107 18.68 -11.32 7.32
C THR A 107 17.73 -10.13 7.26
N VAL A 108 17.13 -9.78 8.39
CA VAL A 108 16.23 -8.61 8.48
C VAL A 108 16.95 -7.33 8.07
N ALA A 109 18.21 -7.13 8.47
CA ALA A 109 19.01 -5.96 8.08
C ALA A 109 19.21 -5.85 6.57
N SER A 110 19.46 -6.98 5.89
CA SER A 110 19.58 -7.02 4.43
C SER A 110 18.25 -6.65 3.77
N LEU A 111 17.13 -7.20 4.26
CA LEU A 111 15.79 -6.91 3.72
C LEU A 111 15.41 -5.43 3.89
N VAL A 112 15.69 -4.80 5.03
CA VAL A 112 15.46 -3.36 5.25
C VAL A 112 16.22 -2.53 4.20
N THR A 113 17.49 -2.89 3.96
CA THR A 113 18.34 -2.17 3.01
C THR A 113 17.86 -2.35 1.57
N SER A 114 17.49 -3.58 1.17
CA SER A 114 17.02 -3.89 -0.18
C SER A 114 15.64 -3.28 -0.46
N LEU A 115 14.71 -3.36 0.48
CA LEU A 115 13.33 -2.88 0.31
C LEU A 115 13.17 -1.39 0.61
N GLY A 116 14.09 -0.77 1.35
CA GLY A 116 14.00 0.65 1.75
C GLY A 116 12.78 0.98 2.62
N MET A 117 12.24 -0.03 3.33
CA MET A 117 11.04 0.09 4.15
C MET A 117 11.38 0.35 5.62
N ASP A 118 10.45 0.95 6.36
CA ASP A 118 10.58 1.12 7.80
C ASP A 118 10.56 -0.24 8.53
N LYS A 119 11.44 -0.40 9.52
CA LYS A 119 11.66 -1.66 10.26
C LYS A 119 10.38 -2.16 10.93
N LYS A 120 9.54 -1.24 11.42
CA LYS A 120 8.24 -1.56 12.02
C LYS A 120 7.28 -2.18 11.00
N THR A 121 7.17 -1.58 9.82
CA THR A 121 6.30 -2.09 8.74
C THR A 121 6.84 -3.42 8.21
N LEU A 122 8.15 -3.55 8.05
CA LEU A 122 8.77 -4.80 7.61
C LEU A 122 8.53 -5.93 8.63
N SER A 123 8.68 -5.67 9.93
CA SER A 123 8.43 -6.67 10.97
C SER A 123 6.99 -7.19 10.93
N GLN A 124 6.00 -6.31 10.70
CA GLN A 124 4.59 -6.72 10.52
C GLN A 124 4.39 -7.59 9.28
N VAL A 125 5.02 -7.22 8.16
CA VAL A 125 4.96 -8.00 6.91
C VAL A 125 5.61 -9.37 7.10
N LEU A 126 6.78 -9.44 7.73
CA LEU A 126 7.49 -10.69 8.00
C LEU A 126 6.71 -11.59 8.96
N ALA A 127 6.20 -11.04 10.06
CA ALA A 127 5.35 -11.79 10.99
C ALA A 127 4.10 -12.35 10.27
N SER A 128 3.57 -11.61 9.28
CA SER A 128 2.44 -12.11 8.48
C SER A 128 2.82 -13.32 7.60
N LEU A 129 4.04 -13.33 7.06
CA LEU A 129 4.53 -14.42 6.20
C LEU A 129 4.95 -15.66 7.01
N VAL A 130 5.52 -15.45 8.20
CA VAL A 130 5.90 -16.53 9.13
C VAL A 130 4.67 -17.24 9.69
N LYS A 131 3.65 -16.50 10.14
CA LYS A 131 2.41 -17.10 10.65
C LYS A 131 1.58 -17.83 9.59
N ASN A 132 1.78 -17.50 8.31
CA ASN A 132 1.19 -18.25 7.20
C ASN A 132 2.06 -19.44 6.77
N ASP A 133 3.10 -19.79 7.53
CA ASP A 133 4.07 -20.87 7.26
C ASP A 133 4.80 -20.76 5.92
N VAL A 134 4.77 -19.60 5.25
CA VAL A 134 5.47 -19.38 3.97
C VAL A 134 6.96 -19.19 4.20
N LEU A 135 7.33 -18.49 5.27
CA LEU A 135 8.71 -18.30 5.72
C LEU A 135 8.92 -18.98 7.08
N LYS A 136 10.09 -19.58 7.26
CA LYS A 136 10.59 -20.03 8.56
C LYS A 136 11.58 -19.00 9.08
N SER A 137 11.40 -18.62 10.34
CA SER A 137 12.30 -17.70 11.03
C SER A 137 13.07 -18.48 12.09
N SER A 138 14.35 -18.16 12.28
CA SER A 138 15.18 -18.79 13.33
C SER A 138 14.66 -18.47 14.75
N GLU A 139 14.04 -17.30 14.93
CA GLU A 139 13.36 -16.89 16.16
C GLU A 139 11.86 -16.68 15.90
N GLY A 140 11.01 -16.93 16.89
CA GLY A 140 9.58 -16.64 16.82
C GLY A 140 9.34 -15.14 16.64
N LEU A 141 8.95 -14.73 15.44
CA LEU A 141 8.61 -13.34 15.13
C LEU A 141 7.16 -13.06 15.54
N ASP A 142 7.00 -12.25 16.59
CA ASP A 142 5.71 -11.72 16.98
C ASP A 142 5.42 -10.38 16.31
N ILE A 143 4.14 -10.15 15.97
CA ILE A 143 3.65 -8.94 15.29
C ILE A 143 3.93 -7.66 16.13
N SER A 144 4.20 -7.81 17.43
CA SER A 144 4.38 -6.74 18.41
C SER A 144 5.84 -6.43 18.76
N SER A 145 6.82 -7.25 18.37
CA SER A 145 8.24 -7.01 18.67
C SER A 145 9.00 -6.60 17.41
N GLU A 146 9.85 -5.58 17.53
CA GLU A 146 10.80 -5.26 16.47
C GLU A 146 11.70 -6.48 16.26
N ALA A 147 11.72 -7.00 15.03
CA ALA A 147 12.59 -8.11 14.68
C ALA A 147 14.04 -7.72 14.99
N LYS A 148 14.78 -8.59 15.69
CA LYS A 148 16.23 -8.41 15.85
C LYS A 148 16.89 -8.51 14.48
N ASP A 149 17.93 -7.72 14.27
CA ASP A 149 18.58 -7.56 12.97
C ASP A 149 19.27 -8.85 12.46
N ASP A 150 19.62 -9.75 13.39
CA ASP A 150 20.28 -11.04 13.12
C ASP A 150 19.33 -12.20 12.84
N VAL A 151 18.01 -11.97 12.79
CA VAL A 151 17.05 -13.04 12.50
C VAL A 151 17.20 -13.44 11.03
N VAL A 152 17.58 -14.71 10.81
CA VAL A 152 17.66 -15.32 9.49
C VAL A 152 16.29 -15.88 9.12
N LEU A 153 15.78 -15.42 7.98
CA LEU A 153 14.55 -15.88 7.37
C LEU A 153 14.92 -16.85 6.25
N THR A 154 14.32 -18.03 6.28
CA THR A 154 14.49 -19.08 5.28
C THR A 154 13.14 -19.41 4.65
N LEU A 155 13.15 -19.77 3.37
CA LEU A 155 11.92 -20.15 2.67
C LEU A 155 11.45 -21.54 3.12
N ASN A 156 10.16 -21.69 3.44
CA ASN A 156 9.64 -22.98 3.90
C ASN A 156 9.34 -23.93 2.72
N HIS A 157 10.32 -24.72 2.30
CA HIS A 157 10.13 -25.72 1.23
C HIS A 157 9.07 -26.80 1.54
N GLY A 158 8.69 -26.97 2.81
CA GLY A 158 7.64 -27.90 3.25
C GLY A 158 6.23 -27.29 3.31
N TYR A 159 6.02 -26.10 2.75
CA TYR A 159 4.72 -25.43 2.82
C TYR A 159 3.59 -26.26 2.19
N PHE A 160 2.56 -26.53 3.00
CA PHE A 160 1.36 -27.22 2.55
C PHE A 160 0.12 -26.45 3.00
N ASN A 161 -0.73 -26.08 2.03
CA ASN A 161 -2.05 -25.53 2.30
C ASN A 161 -3.11 -26.34 1.56
N LYS A 162 -4.27 -26.54 2.20
CA LYS A 162 -5.42 -27.22 1.59
C LYS A 162 -5.99 -26.40 0.42
N LYS A 163 -5.86 -25.07 0.44
CA LYS A 163 -6.33 -24.18 -0.63
C LYS A 163 -5.18 -23.84 -1.59
N VAL A 164 -5.46 -23.91 -2.88
CA VAL A 164 -4.53 -23.50 -3.94
C VAL A 164 -4.39 -21.97 -4.00
N LYS A 165 -5.49 -21.24 -3.78
CA LYS A 165 -5.50 -19.78 -3.64
C LYS A 165 -5.45 -19.40 -2.16
N VAL A 166 -4.36 -18.77 -1.75
CA VAL A 166 -4.12 -18.36 -0.37
C VAL A 166 -4.04 -16.84 -0.32
N ASP A 167 -4.85 -16.24 0.55
CA ASP A 167 -4.86 -14.79 0.73
C ASP A 167 -4.00 -14.41 1.93
N LEU A 168 -2.79 -13.93 1.65
CA LEU A 168 -1.81 -13.49 2.62
C LEU A 168 -2.06 -12.02 3.05
N SER A 169 -2.88 -11.28 2.30
CA SER A 169 -3.08 -9.83 2.51
C SER A 169 -3.91 -9.50 3.75
N LYS A 170 -4.77 -10.42 4.20
CA LYS A 170 -5.72 -10.19 5.31
C LYS A 170 -5.08 -9.96 6.67
N MET A 171 -3.82 -10.33 6.86
CA MET A 171 -3.21 -10.35 8.19
C MET A 171 -2.28 -9.16 8.46
N VAL A 172 -1.90 -8.39 7.44
CA VAL A 172 -0.98 -7.24 7.59
C VAL A 172 -1.68 -5.99 8.17
N LEU A 173 -3.00 -5.92 8.10
CA LEU A 173 -3.77 -4.70 8.38
C LEU A 173 -4.54 -4.71 9.71
N ARG A 174 -4.08 -5.43 10.73
CA ARG A 174 -4.56 -5.14 12.10
C ARG A 174 -3.80 -3.93 12.66
N SER A 175 -3.95 -2.77 12.02
CA SER A 175 -3.94 -1.52 12.79
C SER A 175 -5.09 -1.61 13.77
N ASP A 176 -4.86 -1.28 15.05
CA ASP A 176 -5.93 -1.28 16.03
C ASP A 176 -7.07 -0.38 15.50
N PRO A 177 -8.29 -0.89 15.33
CA PRO A 177 -9.40 -0.11 14.75
C PRO A 177 -9.69 1.16 15.56
N LYS A 178 -9.28 1.18 16.83
CA LYS A 178 -9.35 2.35 17.71
C LYS A 178 -8.45 3.51 17.25
N GLN A 179 -7.21 3.26 16.85
CA GLN A 179 -6.31 4.32 16.39
C GLN A 179 -6.76 4.91 15.05
N GLU A 180 -7.25 4.07 14.15
CA GLU A 180 -7.77 4.53 12.85
C GLU A 180 -9.02 5.38 13.04
N THR A 181 -9.94 4.94 13.92
CA THR A 181 -11.15 5.71 14.24
C THR A 181 -10.81 7.08 14.86
N GLU A 182 -9.86 7.12 15.79
CA GLU A 182 -9.45 8.37 16.44
C GLU A 182 -8.80 9.35 15.45
N HIS A 183 -7.98 8.85 14.53
CA HIS A 183 -7.37 9.67 13.48
C HIS A 183 -8.43 10.24 12.52
N VAL A 184 -9.39 9.41 12.10
CA VAL A 184 -10.52 9.85 11.27
C VAL A 184 -11.33 10.93 11.98
N GLN A 185 -11.59 10.75 13.28
CA GLN A 185 -12.37 11.72 14.07
C GLN A 185 -11.66 13.08 14.19
N LYS A 186 -10.34 13.08 14.41
CA LYS A 186 -9.52 14.31 14.43
C LYS A 186 -9.62 15.07 13.11
N ASN A 187 -9.50 14.37 11.98
CA ASN A 187 -9.60 15.00 10.66
C ASN A 187 -10.99 15.62 10.43
N VAL A 188 -12.06 14.92 10.83
CA VAL A 188 -13.44 15.45 10.74
C VAL A 188 -13.60 16.73 11.55
N ASP A 189 -13.02 16.80 12.75
CA ASP A 189 -13.12 17.99 13.59
C ASP A 189 -12.32 19.17 13.03
N GLU A 190 -11.19 18.93 12.35
CA GLU A 190 -10.45 19.98 11.63
C GLU A 190 -11.22 20.51 10.40
N ASP A 191 -11.84 19.63 9.63
CA ASP A 191 -12.68 20.01 8.49
C ASP A 191 -13.88 20.85 8.94
N ARG A 192 -14.53 20.46 10.05
CA ARG A 192 -15.62 21.24 10.65
C ARG A 192 -15.18 22.66 11.02
N LYS A 193 -13.99 22.83 11.61
CA LYS A 193 -13.45 24.17 11.93
C LYS A 193 -13.28 25.02 10.67
N SER A 194 -12.77 24.43 9.60
CA SER A 194 -12.58 25.13 8.32
C SER A 194 -13.92 25.57 7.70
N VAL A 195 -14.93 24.70 7.74
CA VAL A 195 -16.29 25.02 7.28
C VAL A 195 -16.92 26.13 8.11
N ILE A 196 -16.82 26.05 9.45
CA ILE A 196 -17.34 27.08 10.35
C ILE A 196 -16.67 28.44 10.06
N ASN A 197 -15.35 28.47 9.91
CA ASN A 197 -14.62 29.70 9.56
C ASN A 197 -15.10 30.28 8.22
N ALA A 198 -15.30 29.44 7.19
CA ALA A 198 -15.82 29.87 5.90
C ALA A 198 -17.25 30.43 6.02
N CYS A 199 -18.11 29.80 6.83
CA CYS A 199 -19.47 30.28 7.11
C CYS A 199 -19.45 31.65 7.82
N ILE A 200 -18.61 31.81 8.85
CA ILE A 200 -18.44 33.08 9.55
C ILE A 200 -18.01 34.17 8.58
N VAL A 201 -17.00 33.92 7.74
CA VAL A 201 -16.54 34.88 6.73
C VAL A 201 -17.66 35.24 5.75
N ARG A 202 -18.45 34.26 5.29
CA ARG A 202 -19.59 34.48 4.39
C ARG A 202 -20.67 35.38 5.03
N ILE A 203 -21.02 35.12 6.29
CA ILE A 203 -22.01 35.90 7.05
C ILE A 203 -21.48 37.32 7.27
N MET A 204 -20.24 37.44 7.74
CA MET A 204 -19.58 38.71 8.03
C MET A 204 -19.43 39.58 6.77
N LYS A 205 -19.11 38.98 5.62
CA LYS A 205 -19.03 39.69 4.35
C LYS A 205 -20.38 40.26 3.90
N THR A 206 -21.48 39.58 4.23
CA THR A 206 -22.84 40.00 3.86
C THR A 206 -23.40 41.07 4.80
N ARG A 207 -23.25 40.88 6.12
CA ARG A 207 -23.85 41.76 7.14
C ARG A 207 -22.96 42.94 7.55
N LYS A 208 -21.64 42.88 7.32
CA LYS A 208 -20.60 43.89 7.67
C LYS A 208 -20.44 44.19 9.17
N ARG A 209 -21.51 44.20 9.97
CA ARG A 209 -21.52 44.26 11.44
C ARG A 209 -22.63 43.39 11.99
N ILE A 210 -22.34 42.60 13.02
CA ILE A 210 -23.29 41.74 13.75
C ILE A 210 -22.81 41.61 15.20
N SER A 211 -23.73 41.47 16.15
CA SER A 211 -23.36 41.20 17.56
C SER A 211 -22.95 39.74 17.75
N HIS A 212 -22.06 39.46 18.70
CA HIS A 212 -21.57 38.10 18.96
C HIS A 212 -22.70 37.09 19.23
N SER A 213 -23.70 37.48 20.03
CA SER A 213 -24.84 36.61 20.34
C SER A 213 -25.67 36.26 19.10
N GLN A 214 -25.81 37.19 18.16
CA GLN A 214 -26.54 36.95 16.92
C GLN A 214 -25.72 36.10 15.94
N LEU A 215 -24.40 36.31 15.88
CA LEU A 215 -23.50 35.48 15.06
C LEU A 215 -23.46 34.02 15.52
N MET A 216 -23.50 33.77 16.83
CA MET A 216 -23.55 32.41 17.39
C MET A 216 -24.87 31.67 17.11
N THR A 217 -25.94 32.41 16.78
CA THR A 217 -27.26 31.84 16.52
C THR A 217 -27.46 31.48 15.04
N GLU A 218 -26.71 32.15 14.15
CA GLU A 218 -26.71 31.92 12.70
C GLU A 218 -25.85 30.72 12.30
#